data_AF-A0A6I3U840-F1
#
_entry.id   AF-A0A6I3U840-F1
#
_cell.length_a   1.000
_cell.length_b   1.000
_cell.length_c   1.000
_cell.angle_alpha   90.00
_cell.angle_beta   90.00
_cell.angle_gamma   90.00
#
_symmetry.space_group_name_H-M   'P 1'
#
loop_
_entity.id
_entity.type
_entity.pdbx_description
1 polymer ?
#
loop_
_entity_poly.entity_id
_entity_poly.type
_entity_poly.pdbx_seq_one_letter_code
_entity_poly.pdbx_strand_id
1 'polypeptide(L)'
;HALDKYKNVKSTKGNKKTIFSIPSYLVSLLSEWKKQQKYELAKFGIMQTPDQLVFTYIDTKGNVNSPLHVDYLNNKMNSVKRRHPKLKHATPHKLRHTGATLAKKAGMSLEAISEALTHSDTITTKTYVNTSNVVPLSAGHVAYQHIKNE
;
A
#
# COMPACT_ATOMS: atom_id res chain seq x y z
N HIS A 1 -8.75 -4.46 8.42
CA HIS A 1 -7.92 -4.54 9.64
C HIS A 1 -6.44 -4.49 9.26
N ALA A 2 -5.56 -4.06 10.15
CA ALA A 2 -4.11 -4.12 9.98
C ALA A 2 -3.52 -5.15 10.96
N LEU A 3 -2.27 -5.54 10.76
CA LEU A 3 -1.56 -6.40 11.71
C LEU A 3 -0.56 -5.58 12.53
N ASP A 4 -0.42 -5.90 13.81
CA ASP A 4 0.69 -5.41 14.63
C ASP A 4 1.98 -6.23 14.40
N LYS A 5 3.05 -5.88 15.12
CA LYS A 5 4.34 -6.61 15.06
C LYS A 5 4.23 -8.09 15.47
N TYR A 6 3.18 -8.47 16.17
CA TYR A 6 2.91 -9.82 16.66
C TYR A 6 1.87 -10.56 15.80
N LYS A 7 1.51 -10.01 14.63
CA LYS A 7 0.47 -10.54 13.72
C LYS A 7 -0.95 -10.52 14.33
N ASN A 8 -1.20 -9.74 15.39
CA ASN A 8 -2.55 -9.57 15.91
C ASN A 8 -3.33 -8.57 15.05
N VAL A 9 -4.60 -8.87 14.84
CA VAL A 9 -5.53 -8.01 14.11
C VAL A 9 -5.78 -6.75 14.93
N LYS A 10 -5.34 -5.60 14.42
CA LYS A 10 -5.66 -4.28 14.95
C LYS A 10 -6.58 -3.54 14.00
N SER A 11 -7.43 -2.67 14.55
CA SER A 11 -8.16 -1.71 13.75
C SER A 11 -7.19 -0.78 13.02
N THR A 12 -7.52 -0.44 11.78
CA THR A 12 -6.86 0.66 11.09
C THR A 12 -7.22 1.96 11.81
N LYS A 13 -6.32 2.94 11.79
CA LYS A 13 -6.53 4.23 12.47
C LYS A 13 -7.84 4.87 11.98
N GLY A 14 -8.87 4.86 12.83
CA GLY A 14 -10.21 5.42 12.56
C GLY A 14 -11.27 4.46 12.01
N ASN A 15 -11.04 3.14 11.88
CA ASN A 15 -12.03 2.15 11.41
C ASN A 15 -12.73 2.46 10.06
N LYS A 16 -12.15 3.34 9.23
CA LYS A 16 -12.75 3.75 7.95
C LYS A 16 -12.54 2.68 6.87
N LYS A 17 -13.59 2.36 6.13
CA LYS A 17 -13.52 1.66 4.84
C LYS A 17 -13.30 2.70 3.75
N THR A 18 -12.17 2.62 3.06
CA THR A 18 -11.84 3.51 1.93
C THR A 18 -11.63 2.64 0.69
N ILE A 19 -12.24 3.07 -0.42
CA ILE A 19 -12.06 2.44 -1.72
C ILE A 19 -11.10 3.32 -2.52
N PHE A 20 -10.03 2.74 -3.04
CA PHE A 20 -9.06 3.45 -3.87
C PHE A 20 -9.17 2.97 -5.31
N SER A 21 -9.23 3.91 -6.25
CA SER A 21 -8.93 3.60 -7.64
C SER A 21 -7.42 3.40 -7.81
N ILE A 22 -7.05 2.31 -8.48
CA ILE A 22 -5.67 2.01 -8.85
C ILE A 22 -5.51 2.03 -10.37
N PRO A 23 -4.31 2.37 -10.89
CA PRO A 23 -4.10 2.48 -12.33
C PRO A 23 -4.22 1.10 -13.01
N SER A 24 -4.69 1.09 -14.26
CA SER A 24 -4.86 -0.15 -15.04
C SER A 24 -3.58 -0.99 -15.14
N TYR A 25 -2.42 -0.36 -15.31
CA TYR A 25 -1.14 -1.09 -15.34
C TYR A 25 -0.87 -1.83 -14.03
N LEU A 26 -1.26 -1.26 -12.88
CA LEU A 26 -1.08 -1.90 -11.58
C LEU A 26 -2.07 -3.06 -11.42
N VAL A 27 -3.29 -2.93 -11.95
CA VAL A 27 -4.26 -4.04 -12.02
C VAL A 27 -3.68 -5.20 -12.83
N SER A 28 -3.05 -4.94 -13.97
CA SER A 28 -2.39 -5.96 -14.79
C SER A 28 -1.27 -6.67 -14.01
N LEU A 29 -0.37 -5.91 -13.39
CA LEU A 29 0.73 -6.45 -12.58
C LEU A 29 0.22 -7.31 -11.42
N LEU A 30 -0.81 -6.85 -10.70
CA LEU A 30 -1.40 -7.61 -9.60
C LEU A 30 -2.11 -8.88 -10.07
N SER A 31 -2.69 -8.85 -11.28
CA SER A 31 -3.34 -10.02 -11.88
C SER A 31 -2.33 -11.08 -12.30
N GLU A 32 -1.21 -10.67 -12.90
CA GLU A 32 -0.08 -11.56 -13.21
C GLU A 32 0.51 -12.15 -11.93
N TRP A 33 0.74 -11.32 -10.91
CA TRP A 33 1.21 -11.77 -9.61
C TRP A 33 0.25 -12.79 -8.97
N LYS A 34 -1.07 -12.58 -9.03
CA LYS A 34 -2.05 -13.55 -8.51
C LYS A 34 -1.94 -14.91 -9.21
N LYS A 35 -1.71 -14.93 -10.52
CA LYS A 35 -1.50 -16.19 -11.28
C LYS A 35 -0.22 -16.89 -10.84
N GLN A 36 0.87 -16.14 -10.70
CA GLN A 36 2.15 -16.64 -10.20
C GLN A 36 2.01 -17.22 -8.79
N GLN A 37 1.38 -16.46 -7.88
CA GLN A 37 1.13 -16.89 -6.50
C GLN A 37 0.33 -18.19 -6.46
N LYS A 38 -0.70 -18.34 -7.30
CA LYS A 38 -1.48 -19.59 -7.37
C LYS A 38 -0.59 -20.79 -7.72
N TYR A 39 0.28 -20.64 -8.71
CA TYR A 39 1.20 -21.70 -9.12
C TYR A 39 2.22 -22.02 -8.01
N GLU A 40 2.76 -21.01 -7.33
CA GLU A 40 3.71 -21.21 -6.23
C GLU A 40 3.05 -21.88 -5.02
N LEU A 41 1.85 -21.45 -4.62
CA LEU A 41 1.10 -22.04 -3.51
C LEU A 41 0.68 -23.49 -3.79
N ALA A 42 0.33 -23.81 -5.04
CA ALA A 42 -0.04 -25.18 -5.43
C ALA A 42 1.10 -26.18 -5.23
N LYS A 43 2.38 -25.75 -5.33
CA LYS A 43 3.54 -26.60 -5.03
C LYS A 43 3.61 -27.04 -3.56
N PHE A 44 2.96 -26.30 -2.68
CA PHE A 44 2.84 -26.63 -1.26
C PHE A 44 1.46 -27.25 -0.92
N GLY A 45 0.67 -27.62 -1.93
CA GLY A 45 -0.68 -28.15 -1.74
C GLY A 45 -1.71 -27.11 -1.29
N ILE A 46 -1.40 -25.82 -1.40
CA ILE A 46 -2.28 -24.73 -0.96
C ILE A 46 -3.10 -24.23 -2.15
N MET A 47 -4.43 -24.30 -2.02
CA MET A 47 -5.36 -23.73 -3.01
C MET A 47 -5.67 -22.26 -2.68
N GLN A 48 -5.60 -21.40 -3.69
CA GLN A 48 -5.95 -19.99 -3.57
C GLN A 48 -7.47 -19.82 -3.41
N THR A 49 -7.88 -19.06 -2.39
CA THR A 49 -9.28 -18.70 -2.13
C THR A 49 -9.55 -17.23 -2.51
N PRO A 50 -10.82 -16.80 -2.59
CA PRO A 50 -11.17 -15.38 -2.78
C PRO A 50 -10.55 -14.45 -1.72
N ASP A 51 -10.38 -14.94 -0.49
CA ASP A 51 -9.80 -14.21 0.65
C ASP A 51 -8.26 -14.31 0.72
N GLN A 52 -7.62 -14.86 -0.31
CA GLN A 52 -6.17 -14.98 -0.35
C GLN A 52 -5.49 -13.60 -0.24
N LEU A 53 -4.55 -13.51 0.70
CA LEU A 53 -3.69 -12.35 0.86
C LEU A 53 -2.91 -12.07 -0.42
N VAL A 54 -2.94 -10.81 -0.86
CA VAL A 54 -2.23 -10.38 -2.07
C VAL A 54 -0.73 -10.65 -1.94
N PHE A 55 -0.12 -10.36 -0.80
CA PHE A 55 1.30 -10.64 -0.56
C PHE A 55 1.48 -11.52 0.67
N THR A 56 2.28 -12.57 0.52
CA THR A 56 2.60 -13.51 1.59
C THR A 56 4.09 -13.84 1.62
N TYR A 57 4.54 -14.46 2.70
CA TYR A 57 5.91 -14.95 2.86
C TYR A 57 5.92 -16.27 3.64
N ILE A 58 7.06 -16.96 3.61
CA ILE A 58 7.35 -18.08 4.50
C ILE A 58 7.91 -17.49 5.79
N ASP A 59 7.23 -17.73 6.91
CA ASP A 59 7.70 -17.21 8.20
C ASP A 59 8.86 -18.02 8.80
N THR A 60 9.41 -17.52 9.90
CA THR A 60 10.57 -18.16 10.57
C THR A 60 10.24 -19.53 11.17
N LYS A 61 8.96 -19.89 11.27
CA LYS A 61 8.50 -21.21 11.75
C LYS A 61 8.23 -22.16 10.58
N GLY A 62 8.47 -21.73 9.33
CA GLY A 62 8.23 -22.52 8.13
C GLY A 62 6.78 -22.46 7.63
N ASN A 63 5.92 -21.62 8.21
CA ASN A 63 4.54 -21.49 7.74
C ASN A 63 4.52 -20.76 6.39
N VAL A 64 4.16 -21.50 5.35
CA VAL A 64 3.91 -20.96 4.02
C VAL A 64 2.63 -20.10 4.04
N ASN A 65 2.57 -19.10 3.16
CA ASN A 65 1.40 -18.23 2.99
C ASN A 65 1.07 -17.31 4.18
N SER A 66 2.07 -16.95 4.98
CA SER A 66 1.89 -16.04 6.12
C SER A 66 1.74 -14.58 5.70
N PRO A 67 1.02 -13.73 6.47
CA PRO A 67 0.97 -12.29 6.23
C PRO A 67 2.34 -11.63 6.43
N LEU A 68 2.73 -10.73 5.52
CA LEU A 68 4.01 -10.02 5.61
C LEU A 68 4.24 -9.39 7.00
N HIS A 69 5.46 -9.52 7.52
CA HIS A 69 5.87 -8.81 8.73
C HIS A 69 5.85 -7.29 8.51
N VAL A 70 5.57 -6.52 9.56
CA VAL A 70 5.49 -5.04 9.51
C VAL A 70 6.78 -4.40 8.96
N ASP A 71 7.94 -5.00 9.26
CA ASP A 71 9.24 -4.53 8.78
C ASP A 71 9.61 -5.01 7.37
N TYR A 72 8.78 -5.84 6.74
CA TYR A 72 9.10 -6.40 5.43
C TYR A 72 9.42 -5.29 4.41
N LEU A 73 8.57 -4.26 4.33
CA LEU A 73 8.78 -3.13 3.43
C LEU A 73 10.03 -2.32 3.80
N ASN A 74 10.28 -2.08 5.10
CA ASN A 74 11.50 -1.40 5.55
C ASN A 74 12.76 -2.19 5.14
N ASN A 75 12.74 -3.51 5.29
CA ASN A 75 13.83 -4.39 4.90
C ASN A 75 14.05 -4.40 3.39
N LYS A 76 12.98 -4.38 2.58
CA LYS A 76 13.09 -4.24 1.12
C LYS A 76 13.68 -2.88 0.74
N MET A 77 13.29 -1.79 1.40
CA MET A 77 13.90 -0.46 1.20
C MET A 77 15.38 -0.44 1.55
N ASN A 78 15.79 -1.11 2.63
CA ASN A 78 17.21 -1.27 2.99
C ASN A 78 17.99 -2.09 1.94
N SER A 79 17.37 -3.13 1.37
CA SER A 79 17.97 -3.87 0.25
C SER A 79 18.17 -3.00 -0.99
N VAL A 80 17.19 -2.16 -1.33
CA VAL A 80 17.32 -1.19 -2.44
C VAL A 80 18.46 -0.20 -2.16
N LYS A 81 18.53 0.37 -0.95
CA LYS A 81 19.62 1.29 -0.56
C LYS A 81 20.99 0.65 -0.74
N ARG A 82 21.17 -0.61 -0.33
CA ARG A 82 22.45 -1.31 -0.43
C ARG A 82 22.87 -1.55 -1.89
N ARG A 83 21.91 -1.89 -2.76
CA ARG A 83 22.16 -2.12 -4.19
C ARG A 83 22.34 -0.83 -4.99
N HIS A 84 21.84 0.28 -4.47
CA HIS A 84 21.88 1.58 -5.14
C HIS A 84 22.34 2.67 -4.16
N PRO A 85 23.62 2.68 -3.75
CA PRO A 85 24.12 3.59 -2.72
C PRO A 85 24.03 5.07 -3.10
N LYS A 86 23.95 5.38 -4.41
CA LYS A 86 23.71 6.73 -4.94
C LYS A 86 22.31 7.29 -4.65
N LEU A 87 21.33 6.44 -4.33
CA LEU A 87 19.98 6.88 -4.02
C LEU A 87 19.90 7.40 -2.59
N LYS A 88 19.19 8.52 -2.41
CA LYS A 88 18.89 9.04 -1.07
C LYS A 88 18.11 7.99 -0.26
N HIS A 89 18.45 7.87 1.02
CA HIS A 89 17.77 6.92 1.89
C HIS A 89 16.26 7.22 1.97
N ALA A 90 15.46 6.23 1.58
CA ALA A 90 14.01 6.28 1.58
C ALA A 90 13.44 5.19 2.49
N THR A 91 12.30 5.50 3.10
CA THR A 91 11.45 4.58 3.87
C THR A 91 10.04 4.65 3.30
N PRO A 92 9.16 3.66 3.55
CA PRO A 92 7.77 3.72 3.08
C PRO A 92 7.06 5.00 3.51
N HIS A 93 7.33 5.48 4.74
CA HIS A 93 6.77 6.73 5.24
C HIS A 93 7.30 7.96 4.50
N LYS A 94 8.60 8.02 4.20
CA LYS A 94 9.19 9.09 3.38
C LYS A 94 8.62 9.09 1.96
N LEU A 95 8.48 7.92 1.35
CA LEU A 95 7.87 7.78 0.01
C LEU A 95 6.41 8.27 0.01
N ARG A 96 5.65 7.97 1.07
CA ARG A 96 4.28 8.49 1.24
C ARG A 96 4.27 10.03 1.31
N HIS A 97 5.18 10.63 2.08
CA HIS A 97 5.32 12.09 2.13
C HIS A 97 5.70 12.67 0.77
N THR A 98 6.68 12.08 0.07
CA THR A 98 7.06 12.51 -1.28
C THR A 98 5.90 12.43 -2.25
N GLY A 99 5.10 11.35 -2.21
CA GLY A 99 3.89 11.23 -3.03
C GLY A 99 2.87 12.33 -2.76
N ALA A 100 2.66 12.69 -1.48
CA ALA A 100 1.80 13.81 -1.10
C ALA A 100 2.31 15.15 -1.65
N THR A 101 3.61 15.43 -1.51
CA THR A 101 4.24 16.66 -2.00
C THR A 101 4.14 16.76 -3.52
N LEU A 102 4.40 15.67 -4.24
CA LEU A 102 4.30 15.63 -5.70
C LEU A 102 2.85 15.79 -6.18
N ALA A 103 1.88 15.17 -5.52
CA ALA A 103 0.47 15.38 -5.82
C ALA A 103 0.08 16.86 -5.62
N LYS A 104 0.59 17.52 -4.58
CA LYS A 104 0.37 18.96 -4.36
C LYS A 104 0.99 19.81 -5.47
N LYS A 105 2.22 19.49 -5.90
CA LYS A 105 2.88 20.17 -7.04
C LYS A 105 2.10 20.00 -8.34
N ALA A 106 1.50 18.82 -8.55
CA ALA A 106 0.62 18.52 -9.66
C ALA A 106 -0.78 19.18 -9.55
N GLY A 107 -1.00 20.07 -8.58
CA GLY A 107 -2.23 20.85 -8.46
C GLY A 107 -3.34 20.21 -7.61
N MET A 108 -3.09 19.04 -6.99
CA MET A 108 -4.10 18.43 -6.11
C MET A 108 -4.31 19.27 -4.84
N SER A 109 -5.58 19.43 -4.43
CA SER A 109 -5.93 20.17 -3.21
C SER A 109 -5.47 19.41 -1.95
N LEU A 110 -5.30 20.13 -0.82
CA LEU A 110 -4.87 19.49 0.43
C LEU A 110 -5.95 18.55 0.97
N GLU A 111 -7.22 18.86 0.73
CA GLU A 111 -8.37 18.04 1.10
C GLU A 111 -8.35 16.73 0.33
N ALA A 112 -8.16 16.79 -0.99
CA ALA A 112 -8.07 15.62 -1.85
C ALA A 112 -6.84 14.74 -1.51
N ILE A 113 -5.69 15.35 -1.19
CA ILE A 113 -4.51 14.63 -0.71
C ILE A 113 -4.78 13.95 0.64
N SER A 114 -5.42 14.65 1.57
CA SER A 114 -5.76 14.11 2.90
C SER A 114 -6.68 12.90 2.79
N GLU A 115 -7.71 13.00 1.95
CA GLU A 115 -8.64 11.92 1.65
C GLU A 115 -7.91 10.73 0.98
N ALA A 116 -7.11 11.01 -0.04
CA ALA A 116 -6.33 10.00 -0.76
C ALA A 116 -5.26 9.30 0.09
N LEU A 117 -4.82 9.93 1.17
CA LEU A 117 -3.87 9.34 2.11
C LEU A 117 -4.54 8.69 3.32
N THR A 118 -5.86 8.81 3.49
CA THR A 118 -6.59 8.26 4.65
C THR A 118 -5.99 8.66 6.01
N HIS A 119 -5.55 9.92 6.14
CA HIS A 119 -5.09 10.43 7.43
C HIS A 119 -6.27 10.58 8.41
N SER A 120 -6.05 10.17 9.67
CA SER A 120 -7.07 10.15 10.72
C SER A 120 -6.83 11.15 11.86
N ASP A 121 -5.94 12.14 11.72
CA ASP A 121 -5.75 13.14 12.80
C ASP A 121 -6.57 14.42 12.59
N THR A 122 -7.71 14.43 13.29
CA THR A 122 -8.10 15.35 14.40
C THR A 122 -8.01 16.87 14.28
N ILE A 123 -7.64 17.49 13.15
CA ILE A 123 -7.89 18.94 12.96
C ILE A 123 -8.42 19.19 11.55
N THR A 124 -9.62 18.69 11.28
CA THR A 124 -10.59 19.41 10.42
C THR A 124 -11.93 18.70 10.56
N THR A 125 -12.84 19.40 11.21
CA THR A 125 -14.27 19.14 11.27
C THR A 125 -14.77 18.72 9.88
N LYS A 126 -15.06 17.44 9.70
CA LYS A 126 -15.94 16.99 8.61
C LYS A 126 -17.02 16.11 9.23
N THR A 127 -18.02 16.81 9.76
CA THR A 127 -19.37 16.33 10.00
C THR A 127 -20.04 16.04 8.66
N TYR A 128 -19.57 15.08 7.85
CA TYR A 128 -20.30 14.73 6.63
C TYR A 128 -20.21 13.23 6.35
N VAL A 129 -21.32 12.61 6.72
CA VAL A 129 -22.01 11.47 6.09
C VAL A 129 -21.26 10.13 6.04
N ASN A 130 -21.96 9.14 6.55
CA ASN A 130 -21.67 7.71 6.52
C ASN A 130 -21.77 7.14 5.09
N THR A 131 -21.03 7.71 4.14
CA THR A 131 -20.92 7.24 2.76
C THR A 131 -19.52 6.71 2.52
N SER A 132 -19.40 5.67 1.69
CA SER A 132 -18.14 5.06 1.31
C SER A 132 -17.21 6.11 0.69
N ASN A 133 -16.08 6.40 1.36
CA ASN A 133 -15.05 7.30 0.84
C ASN A 133 -14.38 6.63 -0.37
N VAL A 134 -14.82 6.99 -1.57
CA VAL A 134 -14.22 6.54 -2.84
C VAL A 134 -13.20 7.58 -3.27
N VAL A 135 -11.93 7.21 -3.27
CA VAL A 135 -10.84 8.06 -3.74
C VAL A 135 -10.63 7.79 -5.23
N PRO A 136 -10.99 8.73 -6.12
CA PRO A 136 -10.98 8.51 -7.57
C PRO A 136 -9.57 8.34 -8.15
N LEU A 137 -8.54 8.92 -7.51
CA LEU A 137 -7.11 8.72 -7.84
C LEU A 137 -6.27 8.82 -6.57
N SER A 138 -5.38 7.86 -6.34
CA SER A 138 -4.44 7.94 -5.21
C SER A 138 -3.39 9.05 -5.43
N ALA A 139 -2.95 9.70 -4.35
CA ALA A 139 -1.88 10.70 -4.41
C ALA A 139 -0.59 10.14 -5.06
N GLY A 140 -0.30 8.86 -4.82
CA GLY A 140 0.84 8.18 -5.45
C GLY A 140 0.71 8.05 -6.97
N HIS A 141 -0.49 7.85 -7.50
CA HIS A 141 -0.69 7.80 -8.95
C HIS A 141 -0.47 9.15 -9.62
N VAL A 142 -1.04 10.22 -9.06
CA VAL A 142 -0.86 11.58 -9.59
C VAL A 142 0.61 11.99 -9.54
N ALA A 143 1.29 11.69 -8.44
CA ALA A 143 2.73 11.88 -8.32
C ALA A 143 3.53 11.16 -9.41
N TYR A 144 3.20 9.90 -9.71
CA TYR A 144 3.87 9.12 -10.75
C TYR A 144 3.65 9.70 -12.16
N GLN A 145 2.42 10.11 -12.49
CA GLN A 145 2.12 10.72 -13.79
C GLN A 145 2.84 12.04 -13.99
N HIS A 146 2.92 12.87 -12.94
CA HIS A 146 3.66 14.13 -12.99
C HIS A 146 5.14 13.90 -13.32
N ILE A 147 5.79 12.91 -12.68
CA ILE A 147 7.19 12.55 -12.98
C ILE A 147 7.36 12.01 -14.40
N LYS A 148 6.40 11.23 -14.91
CA LYS A 148 6.51 10.63 -16.25
C LYS A 148 6.34 11.66 -17.38
N ASN A 149 5.60 12.72 -17.11
CA ASN A 149 5.30 13.78 -18.07
C ASN A 149 6.28 14.97 -17.98
N GLU A 150 7.25 14.92 -17.04
CA GLU A 150 8.45 15.76 -17.00
C GLU A 150 9.58 15.13 -17.83
#